data_AF-A0A355DUS3-F1
#
_entry.id   AF-A0A355DUS3-F1
#
_cell.length_a   1.000
_cell.length_b   1.000
_cell.length_c   1.000
_cell.angle_alpha   90.00
_cell.angle_beta   90.00
_cell.angle_gamma   90.00
#
_symmetry.space_group_name_H-M   'P 1'
#
loop_
_entity.id
_entity.type
_entity.pdbx_description
1 polymer ?
#
loop_
_entity_poly.entity_id
_entity_poly.type
_entity_poly.pdbx_seq_one_letter_code
_entity_poly.pdbx_strand_id
1 'polypeptide(L)' 'KGVFHNTPTYVREALSLLASRTIPFELLISDRRPLNELEQALQDMKNRKVIKVAIEPL' A
#
# COMPACT_ATOMS: atom_id res chain seq x y z
N LYS A 1 -20.02 -11.47 12.80
CA LYS A 1 -19.46 -12.25 11.66
C LYS A 1 -18.36 -11.40 11.04
N GLY A 2 -17.10 -11.81 11.17
CA GLY A 2 -15.97 -11.04 10.62
C GLY A 2 -15.95 -11.15 9.11
N VAL A 3 -16.03 -10.02 8.41
CA VAL A 3 -15.65 -9.96 7.00
C VAL A 3 -14.13 -10.03 6.95
N PHE A 4 -13.59 -11.11 6.39
CA PHE A 4 -12.17 -11.19 6.12
C PHE A 4 -11.85 -10.30 4.91
N HIS A 5 -10.80 -9.50 5.03
CA HIS A 5 -10.29 -8.64 3.96
C HIS A 5 -9.85 -9.42 2.70
N ASN A 6 -9.71 -10.75 2.82
CA ASN A 6 -9.41 -11.66 1.71
C ASN A 6 -10.66 -12.32 1.10
N THR A 7 -11.87 -11.89 1.47
CA THR A 7 -13.10 -12.42 0.86
C THR A 7 -13.08 -12.08 -0.64
N PRO A 8 -13.21 -13.08 -1.55
CA PRO A 8 -12.96 -12.87 -2.98
C PRO A 8 -13.78 -11.73 -3.61
N THR A 9 -15.00 -11.49 -3.12
CA THR A 9 -15.85 -10.40 -3.61
C THR A 9 -15.22 -9.03 -3.36
N TYR A 10 -14.75 -8.74 -2.14
CA TYR A 10 -14.12 -7.46 -1.84
C TYR A 10 -12.78 -7.26 -2.55
N VAL A 11 -12.04 -8.35 -2.77
CA VAL A 11 -10.81 -8.30 -3.58
C VAL A 11 -11.12 -7.91 -5.03
N ARG A 12 -12.15 -8.51 -5.64
CA ARG A 12 -12.59 -8.16 -7.00
C ARG A 12 -13.05 -6.70 -7.10
N GLU A 13 -13.85 -6.23 -6.15
CA GLU A 13 -14.33 -4.85 -6.12
C GLU A 13 -13.18 -3.85 -5.98
N ALA A 14 -12.22 -4.12 -5.10
CA ALA A 14 -11.04 -3.27 -4.93
C ALA A 14 -10.19 -3.21 -6.22
N LEU A 15 -9.98 -4.36 -6.89
CA LEU A 15 -9.27 -4.40 -8.18
C LEU A 15 -10.02 -3.64 -9.27
N SER A 16 -11.35 -3.76 -9.35
CA SER A 16 -12.17 -2.98 -10.29
C SER A 16 -12.04 -1.47 -10.03
N LEU A 17 -12.03 -1.05 -8.76
CA LEU A 17 -11.84 0.35 -8.39
C LEU A 17 -10.45 0.87 -8.80
N LEU A 18 -9.38 0.12 -8.53
CA LEU A 18 -8.02 0.46 -8.97
C LEU A 18 -7.94 0.59 -10.50
N ALA A 19 -8.53 -0.36 -11.23
CA ALA A 19 -8.54 -0.38 -12.69
C ALA A 19 -9.31 0.79 -13.31
N SER A 20 -10.32 1.31 -12.61
CA SER A 20 -11.11 2.45 -13.09
C SER A 20 -10.30 3.74 -13.25
N ARG A 21 -9.17 3.88 -12.52
CA ARG A 21 -8.35 5.10 -12.46
C ARG A 21 -9.12 6.38 -12.10
N THR A 22 -10.29 6.24 -11.46
CA THR A 22 -11.12 7.38 -11.02
C THR A 22 -10.49 8.12 -9.84
N ILE A 23 -9.63 7.46 -9.08
CA ILE A 23 -8.91 8.00 -7.93
C ILE A 23 -7.40 7.89 -8.20
N PRO A 24 -6.61 8.95 -7.96
CA PRO A 24 -5.15 8.94 -8.14
C PRO A 24 -4.47 8.18 -6.99
N PHE A 25 -4.59 6.86 -6.99
CA PHE A 25 -4.09 5.98 -5.92
C PHE A 25 -2.56 6.05 -5.75
N GLU A 26 -1.82 6.47 -6.77
CA GLU A 26 -0.38 6.72 -6.71
C GLU A 26 0.00 7.76 -5.66
N LEU A 27 -0.89 8.73 -5.36
CA LEU A 27 -0.67 9.75 -4.34
C LEU A 27 -0.76 9.20 -2.92
N LEU A 28 -1.28 7.98 -2.73
CA LEU A 28 -1.23 7.32 -1.44
C LEU A 28 0.18 6.89 -1.07
N ILE A 29 1.08 6.72 -2.04
CA ILE A 29 2.48 6.36 -1.80
C ILE A 29 3.25 7.62 -1.43
N SER A 30 3.62 7.73 -0.15
CA SER A 30 4.36 8.89 0.37
C SER A 30 5.87 8.79 0.14
N ASP A 31 6.39 7.58 -0.11
CA ASP A 31 7.82 7.34 -0.31
C ASP A 31 8.07 6.04 -1.09
N ARG A 32 9.21 5.93 -1.77
CA ARG A 32 9.67 4.74 -2.51
C ARG A 32 11.10 4.42 -2.10
N ARG A 33 11.34 3.18 -1.69
CA ARG A 33 12.66 2.75 -1.20
C ARG A 33 13.05 1.37 -1.72
N PRO A 34 14.35 1.10 -1.90
CA PRO A 34 14.83 -0.23 -2.28
C PRO A 34 14.68 -1.25 -1.15
N LEU A 35 14.66 -2.54 -1.49
CA LEU A 35 14.47 -3.63 -0.53
C LEU A 35 15.49 -3.65 0.62
N ASN A 36 16.74 -3.24 0.37
CA ASN A 36 17.79 -3.16 1.41
C ASN A 36 17.51 -2.08 2.48
N GLU A 37 16.56 -1.17 2.25
CA GLU A 37 16.14 -0.15 3.22
C GLU A 37 14.84 -0.50 3.97
N LEU A 38 14.35 -1.74 3.82
CA LEU A 38 13.07 -2.20 4.41
C LEU A 38 12.96 -1.90 5.91
N GLU A 39 14.00 -2.18 6.69
CA GLU A 39 13.99 -1.93 8.13
C GLU A 39 13.78 -0.45 8.44
N GLN A 40 14.52 0.44 7.77
CA GLN A 40 14.42 1.87 7.97
C GLN A 40 13.03 2.39 7.57
N ALA A 41 12.46 1.90 6.47
CA ALA A 41 11.10 2.24 6.05
C ALA A 41 10.06 1.89 7.13
N LEU A 42 10.19 0.72 7.75
CA LEU A 42 9.31 0.28 8.85
C LEU A 42 9.50 1.15 10.10
N GLN A 43 10.73 1.51 10.46
CA GLN A 43 10.99 2.41 11.59
C GLN A 43 10.42 3.80 11.34
N ASP A 44 10.55 4.34 10.13
CA ASP A 44 9.99 5.65 9.78
C ASP A 44 8.46 5.64 9.80
N MET A 45 7.81 4.56 9.35
CA MET A 45 6.36 4.36 9.49
C MET A 45 5.94 4.31 10.96
N LYS A 46 6.64 3.53 11.79
CA LYS A 46 6.39 3.43 13.24
C LYS A 46 6.49 4.79 13.93
N ASN A 47 7.49 5.58 13.54
CA ASN A 47 7.75 6.92 14.06
C ASN A 47 6.92 8.02 13.37
N ARG A 48 5.97 7.65 12.50
CA ARG A 48 5.05 8.56 11.80
C ARG A 48 5.75 9.62 10.93
N LYS A 49 6.94 9.32 10.41
CA LYS A 49 7.67 10.20 9.47
C LYS A 49 7.18 10.06 8.03
N VAL A 50 6.53 8.94 7.71
CA VAL A 50 5.97 8.60 6.40
C VAL A 50 4.58 7.96 6.58
N ILE A 51 3.76 7.96 5.54
CA ILE A 51 2.37 7.44 5.57
C ILE A 51 2.31 6.02 4.99
N LYS A 52 2.83 5.84 3.77
CA LYS A 52 2.82 4.57 3.04
C LYS A 52 4.04 4.51 2.12
N VAL A 53 4.95 3.59 2.42
CA VAL A 53 6.17 3.39 1.63
C VAL A 53 5.95 2.23 0.66
N ALA A 54 6.27 2.42 -0.61
CA ALA A 54 6.40 1.33 -1.57
C ALA A 54 7.85 0.80 -1.54
N ILE A 55 8.01 -0.50 -1.32
CA ILE A 55 9.31 -1.16 -1.36
C ILE A 55 9.50 -1.71 -2.76
N GLU A 56 10.54 -1.25 -3.44
CA GLU A 56 10.90 -1.68 -4.78
C GLU A 56 11.92 -2.82 -4.66
N PRO A 57 11.55 -4.04 -5.11
CA PRO A 57 12.54 -5.10 -5.28
C PRO A 57 13.45 -4.68 -6.44
N LEU A 58 14.77 -4.72 -6.20
CA LEU A 58 15.83 -4.34 -7.16
C LEU A 58 15.55 -4.82 -8.59
#